data_AF-Q224J7-F1
#
_entry.id   AF-Q224J7-F1
#
_cell.length_a   1.000
_cell.length_b   1.000
_cell.length_c   1.000
_cell.angle_alpha   90.00
_cell.angle_beta   90.00
_cell.angle_gamma   90.00
#
_symmetry.space_group_name_H-M   'P 1'
#
loop_
_entity.id
_entity.type
_entity.pdbx_description
1 polymer ?
#
loop_
_entity_poly.entity_id
_entity_poly.type
_entity_poly.pdbx_seq_one_letter_code
_entity_poly.pdbx_strand_id
1 'polypeptide(L)'
;MSQNSETEQAVQGIQNMPSGVGVSFDITTGELKLPAIQLTYQKEPTQEQIWKDPLSDNQFIVADEIQIEQIELQPDIKIFQNEQELSNVWIQAAQNGYWLGGQYSHSQDLNQIFEKFFQGDQEMSVSQMAKNVLRLTFKSDNLSLNKYAQRAVNALPQEYSPEVYNDFLESWGTHISVDTYIGGMIEKVSAFKSCVNASPSFNGGLSPQQ
;
A
#
# COMPACT_ATOMS: atom_id res chain seq x y z
N MET A 1 41.39 8.87 40.67
CA MET A 1 40.67 7.77 41.36
C MET A 1 39.44 8.42 41.98
N SER A 2 38.19 8.14 41.64
CA SER A 2 37.57 6.96 41.04
C SER A 2 36.47 7.39 40.06
N GLN A 3 36.37 6.63 38.96
CA GLN A 3 35.27 6.63 38.00
C GLN A 3 34.03 5.92 38.59
N ASN A 4 32.93 6.00 37.82
CA ASN A 4 31.66 5.25 37.83
C ASN A 4 30.50 6.04 38.46
N SER A 5 29.42 6.35 37.73
CA SER A 5 28.70 5.48 36.81
C SER A 5 28.08 6.23 35.63
N GLU A 6 28.67 6.07 34.45
CA GLU A 6 27.92 5.96 33.20
C GLU A 6 27.38 4.53 33.14
N THR A 7 26.07 4.34 32.94
CA THR A 7 25.41 3.27 32.15
C THR A 7 23.94 3.14 32.55
N GLU A 8 23.12 4.13 32.21
CA GLU A 8 21.75 3.83 31.76
C GLU A 8 21.86 3.55 30.26
N GLN A 9 22.35 2.35 29.90
CA GLN A 9 22.18 1.83 28.56
C GLN A 9 20.68 1.59 28.35
N ALA A 10 20.05 2.47 27.57
CA ALA A 10 18.74 2.22 27.02
C ALA A 10 18.80 0.90 26.23
N VAL A 11 18.21 -0.15 26.77
CA VAL A 11 17.93 -1.37 26.02
C VAL A 11 16.86 -1.01 24.99
N GLN A 12 17.26 -0.48 23.84
CA GLN A 12 16.39 -0.38 22.67
C GLN A 12 16.14 -1.82 22.19
N GLY A 13 15.01 -2.40 22.60
CA GLY A 13 14.56 -3.69 22.09
C GLY A 13 14.35 -3.63 20.57
N ILE A 14 14.63 -4.73 19.88
CA ILE A 14 14.33 -4.91 18.46
C ILE A 14 12.84 -4.67 18.24
N GLN A 15 12.48 -3.81 17.28
CA GLN A 15 11.08 -3.46 17.02
C GLN A 15 10.40 -4.53 16.16
N ASN A 16 9.08 -4.65 16.28
CA ASN A 16 8.31 -5.48 15.35
C ASN A 16 8.32 -4.86 13.96
N MET A 17 8.44 -5.70 12.93
CA MET A 17 8.24 -5.27 11.56
C MET A 17 6.80 -4.78 11.37
N PRO A 18 6.58 -3.68 10.62
CA PRO A 18 5.25 -3.30 10.15
C PRO A 18 4.56 -4.50 9.49
N SER A 19 3.32 -4.79 9.88
CA SER A 19 2.64 -6.02 9.49
C SER A 19 2.49 -6.16 7.98
N GLY A 20 2.09 -5.09 7.27
CA GLY A 20 1.85 -5.08 5.82
C GLY A 20 0.63 -5.88 5.39
N VAL A 21 0.64 -7.17 5.73
CA VAL A 21 -0.44 -8.13 5.57
C VAL A 21 -1.36 -8.15 6.79
N GLY A 22 -2.58 -8.66 6.60
CA GLY A 22 -3.61 -8.74 7.64
C GLY A 22 -4.27 -7.39 7.98
N VAL A 23 -3.90 -6.34 7.24
CA VAL A 23 -4.52 -5.03 7.32
C VAL A 23 -5.81 -5.10 6.53
N SER A 24 -6.91 -4.66 7.15
CA SER A 24 -8.19 -4.60 6.46
C SER A 24 -8.41 -3.22 5.85
N PHE A 25 -9.17 -3.17 4.76
CA PHE A 25 -9.46 -1.92 4.06
C PHE A 25 -10.75 -2.04 3.24
N ASP A 26 -11.30 -0.89 2.85
CA ASP A 26 -12.34 -0.81 1.83
C ASP A 26 -11.71 -0.66 0.45
N ILE A 27 -11.86 -1.67 -0.41
CA ILE A 27 -11.29 -1.67 -1.77
C ILE A 27 -11.81 -0.53 -2.65
N THR A 28 -13.02 -0.02 -2.38
CA THR A 28 -13.65 1.00 -3.22
C THR A 28 -13.11 2.40 -2.94
N THR A 29 -12.71 2.66 -1.70
CA THR A 29 -12.21 3.97 -1.25
C THR A 29 -10.70 3.99 -1.00
N GLY A 30 -10.10 2.81 -0.75
CA GLY A 30 -8.72 2.67 -0.27
C GLY A 30 -8.56 2.95 1.24
N GLU A 31 -9.66 3.16 1.97
CA GLU A 31 -9.60 3.51 3.39
C GLU A 31 -9.19 2.31 4.24
N LEU A 32 -8.18 2.49 5.10
CA LEU A 32 -7.75 1.49 6.07
C LEU A 32 -8.78 1.31 7.19
N LYS A 33 -8.98 0.05 7.59
CA LYS A 33 -9.96 -0.38 8.59
C LYS A 33 -9.30 -1.12 9.75
N LEU A 34 -10.10 -1.63 10.68
CA LEU A 34 -9.58 -2.37 11.82
C LEU A 34 -8.84 -3.65 11.35
N PRO A 35 -7.63 -3.93 11.85
CA PRO A 35 -6.88 -5.11 11.42
C PRO A 35 -7.64 -6.36 11.85
N ALA A 36 -7.89 -7.31 10.94
CA ALA A 36 -8.69 -8.51 11.25
C ALA A 36 -7.86 -9.73 11.66
N ILE A 37 -6.63 -9.83 11.18
CA ILE A 37 -5.78 -11.02 11.38
C ILE A 37 -4.98 -10.92 12.68
N GLN A 38 -4.86 -12.03 13.40
CA GLN A 38 -3.95 -12.17 14.52
C GLN A 38 -2.55 -12.49 14.00
N LEU A 39 -1.62 -11.55 14.21
CA LEU A 39 -0.19 -11.80 14.03
C LEU A 39 0.44 -12.11 15.38
N THR A 40 1.33 -13.09 15.40
CA THR A 40 2.01 -13.52 16.61
C THR A 40 3.51 -13.21 16.54
N TYR A 41 4.04 -12.71 17.65
CA TYR A 41 5.46 -12.39 17.80
C TYR A 41 5.98 -13.12 19.03
N GLN A 42 7.11 -13.81 18.87
CA GLN A 42 7.74 -14.49 19.99
C GLN A 42 8.40 -13.49 20.94
N LYS A 43 8.24 -13.72 22.25
CA LYS A 43 8.86 -12.88 23.29
C LYS A 43 10.38 -12.90 23.23
N GLU A 44 10.93 -14.05 22.83
CA GLU A 44 12.35 -14.27 22.59
C GLU A 44 12.50 -14.74 21.14
N PRO A 45 12.67 -13.82 20.17
CA PRO A 45 12.68 -14.18 18.75
C PRO A 45 13.92 -14.99 18.39
N THR A 46 13.72 -16.03 17.59
CA THR A 46 14.82 -16.79 16.99
C THR A 46 15.51 -15.99 15.87
N GLN A 47 16.69 -16.43 15.43
CA GLN A 47 17.40 -15.78 14.31
C GLN A 47 16.58 -15.77 13.01
N GLU A 48 15.71 -16.76 12.80
CA GLU A 48 14.83 -16.86 11.63
C GLU A 48 13.69 -15.83 11.66
N GLN A 49 13.38 -15.28 12.83
CA GLN A 49 12.35 -14.26 13.04
C GLN A 49 12.93 -12.86 13.14
N ILE A 50 14.24 -12.72 12.99
CA ILE A 50 14.89 -11.41 12.94
C ILE A 50 15.23 -11.15 11.47
N TRP A 51 14.51 -10.20 10.88
CA TRP A 51 14.91 -9.65 9.60
C TRP A 51 15.89 -8.49 9.83
N LYS A 52 17.07 -8.57 9.19
CA LYS A 52 18.05 -7.49 9.18
C LYS A 52 17.94 -6.73 7.87
N ASP A 53 17.81 -5.41 7.96
CA ASP A 53 17.81 -4.55 6.78
C ASP A 53 19.17 -4.65 6.08
N PRO A 54 19.23 -4.95 4.76
CA PRO A 54 20.49 -4.99 4.04
C PRO A 54 21.12 -3.61 3.84
N LEU A 55 20.36 -2.53 4.01
CA LEU A 55 20.77 -1.15 3.73
C LEU A 55 20.96 -0.32 5.00
N SER A 56 20.35 -0.74 6.10
CA SER A 56 20.55 -0.14 7.42
C SER A 56 20.92 -1.22 8.43
N ASP A 57 21.67 -0.91 9.49
CA ASP A 57 21.96 -1.90 10.54
C ASP A 57 20.74 -2.20 11.44
N ASN A 58 19.55 -1.78 11.04
CA ASN A 58 18.31 -2.01 11.76
C ASN A 58 17.88 -3.48 11.69
N GLN A 59 17.23 -3.92 12.75
CA GLN A 59 16.68 -5.26 12.88
C GLN A 59 15.21 -5.17 13.27
N PHE A 60 14.43 -6.11 12.76
CA PHE A 60 13.00 -6.18 13.00
C PHE A 60 12.56 -7.61 13.34
N ILE A 61 11.66 -7.73 14.31
CA ILE A 61 10.99 -8.99 14.63
C ILE A 61 9.86 -9.22 13.62
N VAL A 62 9.89 -10.36 12.95
CA VAL A 62 8.90 -10.79 11.96
C VAL A 62 7.86 -11.65 12.66
N ALA A 63 6.59 -11.45 12.32
CA ALA A 63 5.52 -12.28 12.84
C ALA A 63 5.62 -13.73 12.33
N ASP A 64 5.17 -14.69 13.11
CA ASP A 64 5.30 -16.12 12.81
C ASP A 64 4.57 -16.48 11.50
N GLU A 65 3.51 -15.75 11.16
CA GLU A 65 2.69 -15.95 9.98
C GLU A 65 3.27 -15.31 8.71
N ILE A 66 4.28 -14.44 8.81
CA ILE A 66 4.73 -13.59 7.70
C ILE A 66 6.03 -14.11 7.07
N GLN A 67 6.03 -14.21 5.75
CA GLN A 67 7.23 -14.38 4.92
C GLN A 67 7.63 -13.02 4.32
N ILE A 68 8.94 -12.77 4.26
CA ILE A 68 9.51 -11.55 3.69
C ILE A 68 10.44 -11.91 2.54
N GLU A 69 10.33 -11.14 1.45
CA GLU A 69 11.23 -11.20 0.31
C GLU A 69 11.69 -9.78 -0.05
N GLN A 70 12.99 -9.56 -0.20
CA GLN A 70 13.51 -8.32 -0.77
C GLN A 70 13.33 -8.36 -2.29
N ILE A 71 12.61 -7.38 -2.84
CA ILE A 71 12.33 -7.33 -4.28
C ILE A 71 12.70 -5.97 -4.89
N GLU A 72 12.83 -5.95 -6.21
CA GLU A 72 12.95 -4.74 -7.00
C GLU A 72 11.76 -4.63 -7.95
N LEU A 73 10.97 -3.57 -7.77
CA LEU A 73 9.86 -3.25 -8.67
C LEU A 73 10.36 -2.37 -9.81
N GLN A 74 9.94 -2.68 -11.03
CA GLN A 74 10.22 -1.84 -12.19
C GLN A 74 9.48 -0.50 -12.07
N PRO A 75 10.07 0.61 -12.55
CA PRO A 75 9.36 1.89 -12.62
C PRO A 75 8.07 1.76 -13.45
N ASP A 76 6.98 2.35 -12.96
CA ASP A 76 5.70 2.47 -13.70
C ASP A 76 5.55 3.90 -14.19
N ILE A 77 5.40 4.08 -15.51
CA ILE A 77 5.20 5.39 -16.13
C ILE A 77 3.98 5.30 -17.02
N LYS A 78 2.95 6.07 -16.69
CA LYS A 78 1.70 6.15 -17.44
C LYS A 78 1.41 7.59 -17.82
N ILE A 79 0.83 7.76 -19.00
CA ILE A 79 0.28 9.03 -19.49
C ILE A 79 -1.23 8.82 -19.63
N PHE A 80 -1.98 9.79 -19.14
CA PHE A 80 -3.43 9.82 -19.13
C PHE A 80 -3.88 11.04 -19.93
N GLN A 81 -4.78 10.83 -20.88
CA GLN A 81 -5.30 11.88 -21.75
C GLN A 81 -6.50 12.61 -21.14
N ASN A 82 -7.18 11.98 -20.19
CA ASN A 82 -8.37 12.50 -19.54
C ASN A 82 -8.54 11.89 -18.14
N GLU A 83 -9.44 12.49 -17.35
CA GLU A 83 -9.78 12.06 -16.00
C GLU A 83 -10.31 10.62 -15.93
N GLN A 84 -10.96 10.16 -16.99
CA GLN A 84 -11.57 8.84 -17.03
C GLN A 84 -10.53 7.73 -17.18
N GLU A 85 -9.47 7.95 -17.95
CA GLU A 85 -8.33 7.02 -18.03
C GLU A 85 -7.64 6.85 -16.68
N LEU A 86 -7.45 7.94 -15.92
CA LEU A 86 -6.90 7.84 -14.57
C LEU A 86 -7.86 7.09 -13.63
N SER A 87 -9.15 7.41 -13.67
CA SER A 87 -10.17 6.75 -12.84
C SER A 87 -10.27 5.25 -13.14
N ASN A 88 -10.14 4.86 -14.42
CA ASN A 88 -10.17 3.45 -14.83
C ASN A 88 -9.06 2.61 -14.19
N VAL A 89 -7.89 3.19 -13.86
CA VAL A 89 -6.82 2.49 -13.13
C VAL A 89 -7.34 2.01 -11.77
N TRP A 90 -8.07 2.86 -11.05
CA TRP A 90 -8.63 2.51 -9.74
C TRP A 90 -9.74 1.48 -9.87
N ILE A 91 -10.66 1.67 -10.83
CA ILE A 91 -11.77 0.75 -11.07
C ILE A 91 -11.23 -0.65 -11.38
N GLN A 92 -10.23 -0.74 -12.25
CA GLN A 92 -9.60 -2.02 -12.60
C GLN A 92 -8.83 -2.61 -11.42
N ALA A 93 -8.10 -1.80 -10.65
CA ALA A 93 -7.41 -2.29 -9.45
C ALA A 93 -8.41 -2.89 -8.46
N ALA A 94 -9.48 -2.16 -8.15
CA ALA A 94 -10.52 -2.60 -7.23
C ALA A 94 -11.23 -3.88 -7.70
N GLN A 95 -11.57 -3.98 -8.99
CA GLN A 95 -12.18 -5.18 -9.59
C GLN A 95 -11.28 -6.41 -9.49
N ASN A 96 -9.96 -6.22 -9.48
CA ASN A 96 -8.98 -7.28 -9.35
C ASN A 96 -8.54 -7.51 -7.89
N GLY A 97 -9.15 -6.83 -6.92
CA GLY A 97 -8.79 -6.94 -5.49
C GLY A 97 -7.44 -6.30 -5.13
N TYR A 98 -6.94 -5.37 -5.95
CA TYR A 98 -5.68 -4.68 -5.73
C TYR A 98 -5.89 -3.29 -5.13
N TRP A 99 -5.06 -2.98 -4.14
CA TRP A 99 -4.90 -1.63 -3.61
C TRP A 99 -3.52 -1.10 -4.00
N LEU A 100 -3.49 -0.04 -4.80
CA LEU A 100 -2.27 0.50 -5.38
C LEU A 100 -1.68 1.63 -4.51
N GLY A 101 -0.43 2.00 -4.75
CA GLY A 101 0.24 3.11 -4.05
C GLY A 101 0.08 4.47 -4.74
N GLY A 102 0.32 5.54 -3.98
CA GLY A 102 0.51 6.90 -4.53
C GLY A 102 -0.76 7.51 -5.08
N GLN A 103 -0.68 8.18 -6.23
CA GLN A 103 -1.83 8.75 -6.95
C GLN A 103 -2.88 7.69 -7.33
N TYR A 104 -2.54 6.39 -7.25
CA TYR A 104 -3.44 5.27 -7.49
C TYR A 104 -4.15 4.73 -6.25
N SER A 105 -3.83 5.21 -5.05
CA SER A 105 -4.24 4.59 -3.77
C SER A 105 -5.65 4.96 -3.28
N HIS A 106 -6.20 6.07 -3.76
CA HIS A 106 -7.51 6.55 -3.31
C HIS A 106 -8.31 7.00 -4.52
N SER A 107 -9.53 6.48 -4.64
CA SER A 107 -10.48 6.97 -5.62
C SER A 107 -10.83 8.43 -5.33
N GLN A 108 -10.78 9.29 -6.34
CA GLN A 108 -11.23 10.68 -6.24
C GLN A 108 -12.44 10.91 -7.15
N ASP A 109 -13.23 11.93 -6.83
CA ASP A 109 -14.33 12.34 -7.71
C ASP A 109 -13.79 12.76 -9.08
N LEU A 110 -14.48 12.36 -10.15
CA LEU A 110 -14.05 12.66 -11.52
C LEU A 110 -13.89 14.17 -11.76
N ASN A 111 -14.76 15.01 -11.19
CA ASN A 111 -14.64 16.46 -11.35
C ASN A 111 -13.40 16.99 -10.63
N GLN A 112 -13.04 16.43 -9.47
CA GLN A 112 -11.81 16.82 -8.77
C GLN A 112 -10.55 16.47 -9.57
N ILE A 113 -10.54 15.30 -10.21
CA ILE A 113 -9.43 14.90 -11.10
C ILE A 113 -9.35 15.87 -12.28
N PHE A 114 -10.50 16.12 -12.92
CA PHE A 114 -10.59 17.01 -14.08
C PHE A 114 -10.09 18.42 -13.75
N GLU A 115 -10.63 19.04 -12.70
CA GLU A 115 -10.26 20.39 -12.26
C GLU A 115 -8.77 20.48 -11.91
N LYS A 116 -8.21 19.43 -11.32
CA LYS A 116 -6.80 19.44 -10.87
C LYS A 116 -5.80 19.24 -12.01
N PHE A 117 -6.10 18.38 -12.97
CA PHE A 117 -5.08 17.89 -13.92
C PHE A 117 -5.42 18.05 -15.40
N PHE A 118 -6.71 18.13 -15.74
CA PHE A 118 -7.18 18.09 -17.14
C PHE A 118 -7.86 19.41 -17.56
N GLN A 119 -7.99 20.37 -16.64
CA GLN A 119 -8.59 21.66 -16.93
C GLN A 119 -7.80 22.42 -17.99
N GLY A 120 -8.47 22.73 -19.09
CA GLY A 120 -7.91 23.51 -20.20
C GLY A 120 -7.02 22.70 -21.12
N ASP A 121 -7.45 21.49 -21.51
CA ASP A 121 -6.81 20.63 -22.50
C ASP A 121 -5.36 20.28 -22.09
N GLN A 122 -5.28 19.54 -20.99
CA GLN A 122 -4.05 19.02 -20.42
C GLN A 122 -4.08 17.50 -20.41
N GLU A 123 -2.90 16.90 -20.56
CA GLU A 123 -2.66 15.50 -20.29
C GLU A 123 -1.80 15.40 -19.02
N MET A 124 -1.87 14.25 -18.36
CA MET A 124 -1.18 13.99 -17.11
C MET A 124 -0.25 12.80 -17.27
N SER A 125 0.96 12.87 -16.72
CA SER A 125 1.80 11.70 -16.51
C SER A 125 2.02 11.41 -15.04
N VAL A 126 1.99 10.13 -14.69
CA VAL A 126 2.36 9.62 -13.37
C VAL A 126 3.54 8.69 -13.56
N SER A 127 4.66 9.02 -12.91
CA SER A 127 5.85 8.18 -12.86
C SER A 127 6.10 7.76 -11.41
N GLN A 128 6.06 6.45 -11.16
CA GLN A 128 6.31 5.84 -9.86
C GLN A 128 7.59 5.00 -9.91
N MET A 129 8.51 5.26 -9.00
CA MET A 129 9.72 4.48 -8.82
C MET A 129 9.84 4.03 -7.37
N ALA A 130 9.69 2.73 -7.14
CA ALA A 130 9.84 2.16 -5.81
C ALA A 130 11.33 1.99 -5.43
N LYS A 131 11.62 2.05 -4.13
CA LYS A 131 12.96 1.90 -3.56
C LYS A 131 12.89 1.07 -2.28
N ASN A 132 13.83 0.14 -2.13
CA ASN A 132 14.01 -0.70 -0.94
C ASN A 132 12.69 -1.41 -0.56
N VAL A 133 12.18 -2.21 -1.51
CA VAL A 133 10.85 -2.82 -1.38
C VAL A 133 10.97 -4.22 -0.78
N LEU A 134 10.21 -4.46 0.27
CA LEU A 134 9.91 -5.78 0.80
C LEU A 134 8.55 -6.23 0.30
N ARG A 135 8.47 -7.48 -0.15
CA ARG A 135 7.21 -8.18 -0.33
C ARG A 135 6.92 -8.97 0.94
N LEU A 136 5.76 -8.72 1.55
CA LEU A 136 5.26 -9.44 2.70
C LEU A 136 4.07 -10.27 2.28
N THR A 137 4.12 -11.57 2.56
CA THR A 137 3.03 -12.53 2.31
C THR A 137 2.79 -13.40 3.53
N PHE A 138 1.62 -14.04 3.59
CA PHE A 138 1.40 -15.09 4.57
C PHE A 138 2.14 -16.38 4.18
N LYS A 139 2.73 -17.08 5.17
CA LYS A 139 3.35 -18.41 4.98
C LYS A 139 2.32 -19.50 4.67
N SER A 140 1.07 -19.30 5.07
CA SER A 140 -0.03 -20.26 4.88
C SER A 140 -1.38 -19.56 4.91
N ASP A 141 -2.39 -20.22 4.35
CA ASP A 141 -3.78 -19.75 4.37
C ASP A 141 -4.50 -20.00 5.70
N ASN A 142 -3.88 -20.72 6.64
CA ASN A 142 -4.46 -21.03 7.94
C ASN A 142 -4.28 -19.87 8.92
N LEU A 143 -5.03 -18.79 8.69
CA LEU A 143 -4.96 -17.55 9.47
C LEU A 143 -6.03 -17.52 10.56
N SER A 144 -5.66 -16.99 11.72
CA SER A 144 -6.59 -16.77 12.83
C SER A 144 -7.07 -15.33 12.84
N LEU A 145 -8.37 -15.12 13.04
CA LEU A 145 -8.91 -13.80 13.37
C LEU A 145 -8.41 -13.36 14.74
N ASN A 146 -8.16 -12.07 14.92
CA ASN A 146 -7.96 -11.56 16.27
C ASN A 146 -9.26 -11.62 17.08
N LYS A 147 -9.11 -11.51 18.40
CA LYS A 147 -10.23 -11.67 19.34
C LYS A 147 -11.39 -10.70 19.09
N TYR A 148 -11.15 -9.52 18.52
CA TYR A 148 -12.18 -8.53 18.25
C TYR A 148 -12.92 -8.84 16.96
N ALA A 149 -12.18 -9.17 15.88
CA ALA A 149 -12.75 -9.60 14.62
C ALA A 149 -13.60 -10.86 14.81
N GLN A 150 -13.10 -11.85 15.56
CA GLN A 150 -13.84 -13.06 15.86
C GLN A 150 -15.15 -12.78 16.62
N ARG A 151 -15.13 -11.86 17.59
CA ARG A 151 -16.34 -11.46 18.33
C ARG A 151 -17.33 -10.73 17.44
N ALA A 152 -16.86 -9.85 16.56
CA ALA A 152 -17.70 -9.13 15.62
C ALA A 152 -18.39 -10.10 14.65
N VAL A 153 -17.65 -11.06 14.08
CA VAL A 153 -18.22 -12.12 13.23
C VAL A 153 -19.25 -12.96 13.99
N ASN A 154 -18.94 -13.36 15.23
CA ASN A 154 -19.86 -14.14 16.06
C ASN A 154 -21.13 -13.38 16.46
N ALA A 155 -21.11 -12.05 16.42
CA ALA A 155 -22.25 -11.19 16.75
C ALA A 155 -23.17 -10.92 15.55
N LEU A 156 -22.76 -11.29 14.33
CA LEU A 156 -23.60 -11.13 13.14
C LEU A 156 -24.86 -12.01 13.25
N PRO A 157 -26.04 -11.49 12.91
CA PRO A 157 -27.27 -12.26 12.91
C PRO A 157 -27.22 -13.35 11.82
N GLN A 158 -27.88 -14.49 12.07
CA GLN A 158 -27.99 -15.55 11.06
C GLN A 158 -28.84 -15.12 9.86
N GLU A 159 -29.87 -14.31 10.09
CA GLU A 159 -30.67 -13.71 9.04
C GLU A 159 -30.01 -12.41 8.58
N TYR A 160 -29.93 -12.21 7.26
CA TYR A 160 -29.31 -11.03 6.67
C TYR A 160 -30.03 -9.75 7.13
N SER A 161 -29.28 -8.89 7.82
CA SER A 161 -29.71 -7.55 8.21
C SER A 161 -28.78 -6.53 7.54
N PRO A 162 -29.26 -5.75 6.55
CA PRO A 162 -28.42 -4.81 5.82
C PRO A 162 -27.67 -3.84 6.72
N GLU A 163 -28.34 -3.29 7.74
CA GLU A 163 -27.76 -2.31 8.67
C GLU A 163 -26.58 -2.91 9.45
N VAL A 164 -26.77 -4.10 10.04
CA VAL A 164 -25.73 -4.74 10.85
C VAL A 164 -24.53 -5.18 10.00
N TYR A 165 -24.79 -5.65 8.78
CA TYR A 165 -23.71 -6.04 7.86
C TYR A 165 -22.96 -4.81 7.33
N ASN A 166 -23.64 -3.70 7.08
CA ASN A 166 -22.99 -2.46 6.69
C ASN A 166 -22.11 -1.92 7.83
N ASP A 167 -22.60 -1.89 9.07
CA ASP A 167 -21.79 -1.48 10.24
C ASP A 167 -20.52 -2.35 10.39
N PHE A 168 -20.64 -3.64 10.11
CA PHE A 168 -19.50 -4.56 10.10
C PHE A 168 -18.48 -4.17 9.02
N LEU A 169 -18.94 -3.95 7.78
CA LEU A 169 -18.07 -3.57 6.66
C LEU A 169 -17.46 -2.18 6.85
N GLU A 170 -18.17 -1.23 7.46
CA GLU A 170 -17.63 0.09 7.79
C GLU A 170 -16.47 0.00 8.80
N SER A 171 -16.53 -0.97 9.71
CA SER A 171 -15.53 -1.17 10.77
C SER A 171 -14.33 -2.03 10.31
N TRP A 172 -14.61 -3.10 9.58
CA TRP A 172 -13.64 -4.15 9.23
C TRP A 172 -13.25 -4.14 7.76
N GLY A 173 -13.86 -3.31 6.94
CA GLY A 173 -13.59 -3.21 5.51
C GLY A 173 -14.20 -4.34 4.71
N THR A 174 -13.90 -4.31 3.42
CA THR A 174 -14.37 -5.29 2.45
C THR A 174 -13.29 -6.32 2.12
N HIS A 175 -12.02 -5.99 2.35
CA HIS A 175 -10.87 -6.81 1.97
C HIS A 175 -9.80 -6.83 3.07
N ILE A 176 -8.90 -7.83 2.99
CA ILE A 176 -7.73 -7.98 3.84
C ILE A 176 -6.50 -8.09 2.93
N SER A 177 -5.42 -7.41 3.29
CA SER A 177 -4.15 -7.49 2.58
C SER A 177 -3.47 -8.85 2.82
N VAL A 178 -3.15 -9.59 1.76
CA VAL A 178 -2.51 -10.92 1.84
C VAL A 178 -1.13 -10.98 1.19
N ASP A 179 -0.87 -10.03 0.29
CA ASP A 179 0.39 -9.84 -0.42
C ASP A 179 0.60 -8.34 -0.55
N THR A 180 1.66 -7.82 0.05
CA THR A 180 1.91 -6.38 0.13
C THR A 180 3.34 -6.01 -0.17
N TYR A 181 3.52 -4.84 -0.77
CA TYR A 181 4.81 -4.23 -1.01
C TYR A 181 5.01 -3.07 -0.04
N ILE A 182 6.02 -3.16 0.82
CA ILE A 182 6.40 -2.10 1.76
C ILE A 182 7.76 -1.56 1.37
N GLY A 183 7.88 -0.25 1.24
CA GLY A 183 9.14 0.42 0.96
C GLY A 183 8.95 1.91 0.74
N GLY A 184 9.94 2.54 0.13
CA GLY A 184 9.82 3.91 -0.36
C GLY A 184 9.26 3.95 -1.78
N MET A 185 8.53 5.01 -2.10
CA MET A 185 8.14 5.32 -3.46
C MET A 185 8.41 6.78 -3.77
N ILE A 186 9.08 7.02 -4.90
CA ILE A 186 9.21 8.34 -5.50
C ILE A 186 8.15 8.44 -6.58
N GLU A 187 7.22 9.38 -6.41
CA GLU A 187 6.19 9.65 -7.40
C GLU A 187 6.39 11.05 -7.97
N LYS A 188 6.32 11.15 -9.30
CA LYS A 188 6.26 12.41 -10.03
C LYS A 188 4.98 12.46 -10.84
N VAL A 189 4.16 13.45 -10.52
CA VAL A 189 2.98 13.83 -11.32
C VAL A 189 3.32 15.06 -12.13
N SER A 190 3.09 15.01 -13.44
CA SER A 190 3.27 16.14 -14.34
C SER A 190 1.99 16.37 -15.14
N ALA A 191 1.56 17.62 -15.25
CA ALA A 191 0.49 18.01 -16.17
C ALA A 191 1.07 18.91 -17.26
N PHE A 192 0.69 18.69 -18.51
CA PHE A 192 1.18 19.44 -19.65
C PHE A 192 0.04 19.67 -20.64
N LYS A 193 0.08 20.79 -21.39
CA LYS A 193 -0.94 21.06 -22.40
C LYS A 193 -0.89 20.01 -23.51
N SER A 194 -2.03 19.49 -23.92
CA SER A 194 -2.12 18.45 -24.96
C SER A 194 -1.43 18.89 -26.25
N CYS A 195 -1.57 20.16 -26.63
CA CYS A 195 -0.90 20.75 -27.79
C CYS A 195 0.63 20.76 -27.70
N VAL A 196 1.20 20.82 -26.49
CA VAL A 196 2.66 20.73 -26.27
C VAL A 196 3.11 19.29 -26.40
N ASN A 197 2.36 18.33 -25.84
CA ASN A 197 2.68 16.91 -25.99
C ASN A 197 2.61 16.46 -27.45
N ALA A 198 1.57 16.87 -28.17
CA ALA A 198 1.40 16.58 -29.58
C ALA A 198 2.45 17.26 -30.48
N SER A 199 3.23 18.21 -29.93
CA SER A 199 4.22 18.92 -30.72
C SER A 199 5.39 17.99 -31.09
N PRO A 200 5.87 18.02 -32.36
CA PRO A 200 7.04 17.26 -32.76
C PRO A 200 8.26 17.60 -31.90
N SER A 201 8.39 18.84 -31.44
CA SER A 201 9.51 19.27 -30.59
C SER A 201 9.59 18.54 -29.24
N PHE A 202 8.47 18.01 -28.73
CA PHE A 202 8.43 17.30 -27.45
C PHE A 202 8.52 15.77 -27.61
N ASN A 203 7.96 15.23 -28.70
CA ASN A 203 7.99 13.80 -29.03
C ASN A 203 9.17 13.37 -29.92
N GLY A 204 10.24 14.17 -30.01
CA GLY A 204 11.49 13.81 -30.70
C GLY A 204 11.48 14.01 -32.23
N GLY A 205 10.89 15.10 -32.71
CA GLY A 205 10.64 15.44 -34.12
C GLY A 205 11.84 15.19 -35.05
N LEU A 206 11.64 14.74 -36.29
CA LEU A 206 10.83 15.37 -37.34
C LEU A 206 9.81 14.40 -37.97
N SER A 207 8.73 14.93 -38.55
CA SER A 207 7.81 14.18 -39.42
C SER A 207 8.56 13.46 -40.56
N PRO A 208 8.03 12.35 -41.14
CA PRO A 208 8.66 11.59 -42.23
C PRO A 208 8.90 12.32 -43.58
N GLN A 209 8.82 13.66 -43.63
CA GLN A 209 8.93 14.46 -44.84
C GLN A 209 10.00 15.57 -44.76
N GLN A 210 11.14 15.27 -44.16
CA GLN A 210 12.37 16.05 -44.36
C GLN A 210 13.52 15.13 -44.77
#